data_AF-A0A315XK23-F1
#
_entry.id   AF-A0A315XK23-F1
#
_cell.length_a   1.000
_cell.length_b   1.000
_cell.length_c   1.000
_cell.angle_alpha   90.00
_cell.angle_beta   90.00
_cell.angle_gamma   90.00
#
_symmetry.space_group_name_H-M   'P 1'
#
loop_
_entity.id
_entity.type
_entity.pdbx_description
1 polymer ?
#
loop_
_entity_poly.entity_id
_entity_poly.type
_entity_poly.pdbx_seq_one_letter_code
_entity_poly.pdbx_strand_id
1 'polypeptide(L)'
;MKLASDILKETDGKICKHCLGRKLSKTIEGTNNIERADKVCEELDINLDDVDCVICDNIFNKLDDDLYDKIDAKINQLGVEFDTFLVGSQIPKDIQKRDEELSEKFNLSVETLKKEVNRLIGLGIWEKYDKDAEFERQDIVFNIDLVGEPKVKIQINPLYIEGKYNKYKRGIPQTKWPCTKCKGRGCEECNFTGKQYPESVEELISEHFLKLTKGREAKFHGAGREDIDVLMLGSGRPFVLEIKEPRIRNLDLAEIEEKINEINEGKTAYHGLKLCERPRKAEIKQSSPDTYKVYNAIVKCDEAFDEDKLKELLELDEIQQQTPLRVLRRRTDMVRVKHVLDLSYEIIDDNTFSMKIKTEGGLYIKELISGDEGRSQPNVSKILGVNAICEQLDVIEVSEK
;
A
#
# COMPACT_ATOMS: atom_id res chain seq x y z
N MET A 1 32.26 29.35 -25.63
CA MET A 1 33.73 29.24 -25.55
C MET A 1 34.34 29.90 -24.32
N LYS A 2 34.15 31.20 -24.04
CA LYS A 2 34.75 31.87 -22.85
C LYS A 2 34.52 31.11 -21.53
N LEU A 3 33.27 30.74 -21.22
CA LEU A 3 32.94 29.96 -20.02
C LEU A 3 33.70 28.62 -19.95
N ALA A 4 33.87 27.94 -21.09
CA ALA A 4 34.60 26.67 -21.16
C ALA A 4 36.09 26.88 -20.84
N SER A 5 36.71 27.92 -21.41
CA SER A 5 38.09 28.30 -21.10
C SER A 5 38.28 28.67 -19.63
N ASP A 6 37.31 29.39 -19.02
CA ASP A 6 37.35 29.76 -17.61
C ASP A 6 37.25 28.52 -16.69
N ILE A 7 36.40 27.55 -17.02
CA ILE A 7 36.27 26.27 -16.29
C ILE A 7 37.55 25.43 -16.44
N LEU A 8 38.11 25.34 -17.64
CA LEU A 8 39.36 24.63 -17.90
C LEU A 8 40.51 25.23 -17.10
N LYS A 9 40.59 26.56 -17.04
CA LYS A 9 41.58 27.27 -16.21
C LYS A 9 41.37 27.01 -14.73
N GLU A 10 40.14 27.03 -14.25
CA GLU A 10 39.81 26.75 -12.84
C GLU A 10 40.19 25.33 -12.40
N THR A 11 40.18 24.39 -13.34
CA THR A 11 40.46 22.98 -13.09
C THR A 11 41.87 22.57 -13.50
N ASP A 12 42.73 23.51 -13.89
CA ASP A 12 44.07 23.23 -14.46
C ASP A 12 44.03 22.23 -15.63
N GLY A 13 42.95 22.24 -16.42
CA GLY A 13 42.68 21.28 -17.50
C GLY A 13 42.29 19.88 -17.01
N LYS A 14 42.21 19.65 -15.69
CA LYS A 14 41.92 18.36 -15.08
C LYS A 14 40.43 18.12 -14.86
N ILE A 15 39.65 18.17 -15.94
CA ILE A 15 38.21 17.94 -15.92
C ILE A 15 37.82 16.96 -17.02
N CYS A 16 37.10 15.89 -16.67
CA CYS A 16 36.62 14.92 -17.66
C CYS A 16 35.48 15.49 -18.51
N LYS A 17 35.27 14.86 -19.68
CA LYS A 17 34.24 15.24 -20.65
C LYS A 17 32.83 15.28 -20.05
N HIS A 18 32.47 14.34 -19.17
CA HIS A 18 31.19 14.36 -18.46
C HIS A 18 31.00 15.65 -17.63
N CYS A 19 31.96 15.96 -16.77
CA CYS A 19 31.90 17.15 -15.92
C CYS A 19 31.88 18.43 -16.75
N LEU A 20 32.78 18.57 -17.72
CA LEU A 20 32.86 19.77 -18.55
C LEU A 20 31.57 19.98 -19.36
N GLY A 21 31.13 18.94 -20.08
CA GLY A 21 29.91 19.01 -20.88
C GLY A 21 28.66 19.25 -20.06
N ARG A 22 28.57 18.67 -18.85
CA ARG A 22 27.46 18.94 -17.92
C ARG A 22 27.41 20.40 -17.48
N LYS A 23 28.56 21.00 -17.14
CA LYS A 23 28.63 22.44 -16.80
C LYS A 23 28.28 23.35 -17.98
N LEU A 24 28.45 22.85 -19.20
CA LEU A 24 28.15 23.58 -20.43
C LEU A 24 26.80 23.22 -21.06
N SER A 25 25.97 22.40 -20.38
CA SER A 25 24.70 21.89 -20.91
C SER A 25 23.68 22.96 -21.33
N LYS A 26 23.77 24.18 -20.79
CA LYS A 26 22.93 25.33 -21.17
C LYS A 26 23.55 26.27 -22.21
N THR A 27 24.84 26.11 -22.50
CA THR A 27 25.59 27.02 -23.38
C THR A 27 26.07 26.35 -24.66
N ILE A 28 26.19 25.02 -24.67
CA ILE A 28 26.60 24.23 -25.82
C ILE A 28 25.52 23.19 -26.09
N GLU A 29 24.98 23.23 -27.31
CA GLU A 29 24.03 22.23 -27.77
C GLU A 29 24.70 20.87 -27.98
N GLY A 30 24.00 19.80 -27.61
CA GLY A 30 24.45 18.43 -27.77
C GLY A 30 23.42 17.46 -27.20
N THR A 31 23.47 16.21 -27.65
CA THR A 31 22.57 15.14 -27.21
C THR A 31 22.95 14.58 -25.84
N ASN A 32 24.23 14.64 -25.49
CA ASN A 32 24.77 14.20 -24.20
C ASN A 32 25.95 15.09 -23.75
N ASN A 33 26.48 14.85 -22.55
CA ASN A 33 27.55 15.68 -21.99
C ASN A 33 28.91 15.42 -22.65
N ILE A 34 29.20 14.19 -23.12
CA ILE A 34 30.45 13.88 -23.82
C ILE A 34 30.52 14.68 -25.12
N GLU A 35 29.47 14.66 -25.93
CA GLU A 35 29.38 15.39 -27.21
C GLU A 35 29.58 16.90 -27.00
N ARG A 36 29.01 17.48 -25.94
CA ARG A 36 29.21 18.90 -25.61
C ARG A 36 30.66 19.22 -25.28
N ALA A 37 31.35 18.33 -24.58
CA ALA A 37 32.76 18.50 -24.27
C ALA A 37 33.65 18.28 -25.49
N ASP A 38 33.32 17.32 -26.37
CA ASP A 38 34.06 17.07 -27.61
C ASP A 38 34.07 18.31 -28.51
N LYS A 39 32.93 19.00 -28.67
CA LYS A 39 32.86 20.28 -29.41
C LYS A 39 33.79 21.36 -28.83
N VAL A 40 33.98 21.37 -27.51
CA VAL A 40 34.93 22.28 -26.86
C VAL A 40 36.36 21.85 -27.14
N CYS A 41 36.63 20.54 -27.10
CA CYS A 41 37.94 19.98 -27.35
C CYS A 41 38.43 20.29 -28.76
N GLU A 42 37.56 20.13 -29.76
CA GLU A 42 37.83 20.46 -31.16
C GLU A 42 38.10 21.95 -31.36
N GLU A 43 37.24 22.83 -30.83
CA GLU A 43 37.36 24.28 -31.03
C GLU A 43 38.57 24.89 -30.31
N LEU A 44 39.00 24.32 -29.18
CA LEU A 44 40.14 24.80 -28.40
C LEU A 44 41.43 24.03 -28.67
N ASP A 45 41.41 23.03 -29.55
CA ASP A 45 42.54 22.12 -29.84
C ASP A 45 43.14 21.51 -28.56
N ILE A 46 42.28 20.93 -27.70
CA ILE A 46 42.66 20.27 -26.45
C ILE A 46 42.21 18.82 -26.43
N ASN A 47 42.88 17.99 -25.63
CA ASN A 47 42.49 16.61 -25.38
C ASN A 47 42.16 16.39 -23.90
N LEU A 48 40.98 15.83 -23.61
CA LEU A 48 40.49 15.52 -22.27
C LEU A 48 40.23 14.02 -22.07
N ASP A 49 40.71 13.17 -22.96
CA ASP A 49 40.67 11.72 -22.81
C ASP A 49 41.58 11.29 -21.64
N ASP A 50 41.10 10.33 -20.85
CA ASP A 50 41.81 9.73 -19.70
C ASP A 50 42.34 10.72 -18.64
N VAL A 51 41.77 11.91 -18.55
CA VAL A 51 42.16 12.93 -17.56
C VAL A 51 41.68 12.56 -16.16
N ASP A 52 42.59 12.68 -15.17
CA ASP A 52 42.27 12.60 -13.74
C ASP A 52 41.42 13.79 -13.28
N CYS A 53 40.10 13.62 -13.32
CA CYS A 53 39.15 14.70 -13.08
C CYS A 53 39.12 15.13 -11.61
N VAL A 54 39.54 16.36 -11.31
CA VAL A 54 39.53 16.90 -9.93
C VAL A 54 38.12 17.14 -9.39
N ILE A 55 37.12 17.21 -10.27
CA ILE A 55 35.72 17.43 -9.88
C ILE A 55 35.07 16.13 -9.44
N CYS A 56 35.05 15.12 -10.31
CA CYS A 56 34.32 13.87 -10.04
C CYS A 56 35.20 12.70 -9.59
N ASP A 57 36.52 12.87 -9.49
CA ASP A 57 37.46 11.80 -9.13
C ASP A 57 37.26 10.54 -10.00
N ASN A 58 37.07 10.77 -11.30
CA ASN A 58 36.81 9.74 -12.32
C ASN A 58 35.66 8.77 -11.97
N ILE A 59 34.63 9.22 -11.23
CA ILE A 59 33.51 8.36 -10.83
C ILE A 59 32.82 7.66 -12.00
N PHE A 60 32.83 8.26 -13.20
CA PHE A 60 32.26 7.70 -14.41
C PHE A 60 32.96 6.42 -14.87
N ASN A 61 34.23 6.23 -14.53
CA ASN A 61 34.97 5.00 -14.83
C ASN A 61 34.42 3.80 -14.06
N LYS A 62 33.65 4.04 -12.97
CA LYS A 62 32.97 2.99 -12.21
C LYS A 62 31.65 2.53 -12.84
N LEU A 63 31.22 3.14 -13.94
CA LEU A 63 30.01 2.78 -14.69
C LEU A 63 30.40 1.88 -15.86
N ASP A 64 31.16 0.83 -15.54
CA ASP A 64 31.76 -0.12 -16.46
C ASP A 64 31.00 -1.46 -16.49
N ASP A 65 31.49 -2.41 -17.27
CA ASP A 65 30.90 -3.74 -17.42
C ASP A 65 30.80 -4.49 -16.07
N ASP A 66 31.76 -4.31 -15.15
CA ASP A 66 31.73 -4.94 -13.82
C ASP A 66 30.53 -4.46 -12.99
N LEU A 67 30.17 -3.16 -13.06
CA LEU A 67 28.95 -2.66 -12.42
C LEU A 67 27.71 -3.36 -12.99
N TYR A 68 27.60 -3.49 -14.31
CA TYR A 68 26.44 -4.12 -14.94
C TYR A 68 26.39 -5.63 -14.71
N ASP A 69 27.53 -6.30 -14.62
CA ASP A 69 27.62 -7.71 -14.21
C ASP A 69 27.16 -7.91 -12.76
N LYS A 70 27.50 -6.98 -11.86
CA LYS A 70 26.97 -6.98 -10.48
C LYS A 70 25.46 -6.76 -10.44
N ILE A 71 24.91 -5.91 -11.33
CA ILE A 71 23.46 -5.71 -11.48
C ILE A 71 22.79 -7.01 -11.91
N ASP A 72 23.28 -7.64 -12.97
CA ASP A 72 22.78 -8.92 -13.48
C ASP A 72 22.83 -10.02 -12.44
N ALA A 73 23.97 -10.18 -11.78
CA ALA A 73 24.14 -11.16 -10.73
C ALA A 73 23.10 -10.96 -9.61
N LYS A 74 22.76 -9.70 -9.29
CA LYS A 74 21.76 -9.40 -8.27
C LYS A 74 20.34 -9.68 -8.72
N ILE A 75 19.98 -9.34 -9.96
CA ILE A 75 18.66 -9.65 -10.55
C ILE A 75 18.46 -11.16 -10.58
N ASN A 76 19.45 -11.90 -11.10
CA ASN A 76 19.43 -13.36 -11.20
C ASN A 76 19.38 -14.04 -9.82
N GLN A 77 20.14 -13.54 -8.84
CA GLN A 77 20.11 -14.05 -7.46
C GLN A 77 18.72 -13.90 -6.83
N LEU A 78 18.04 -12.78 -7.07
CA LEU A 78 16.71 -12.52 -6.52
C LEU A 78 15.61 -13.25 -7.30
N GLY A 79 15.83 -13.50 -8.59
CA GLY A 79 14.85 -14.07 -9.51
C GLY A 79 13.61 -13.19 -9.59
N VAL A 80 13.82 -11.86 -9.71
CA VAL A 80 12.77 -10.85 -9.68
C VAL A 80 12.38 -10.41 -11.09
N GLU A 81 11.09 -10.37 -11.35
CA GLU A 81 10.47 -9.74 -12.52
C GLU A 81 10.16 -8.27 -12.23
N PHE A 82 10.38 -7.43 -13.23
CA PHE A 82 10.05 -6.01 -13.19
C PHE A 82 9.83 -5.49 -14.60
N ASP A 83 8.88 -4.57 -14.75
CA ASP A 83 8.67 -3.82 -15.99
C ASP A 83 9.15 -2.38 -15.85
N THR A 84 9.07 -1.83 -14.64
CA THR A 84 9.51 -0.48 -14.33
C THR A 84 10.60 -0.44 -13.26
N PHE A 85 11.54 0.50 -13.38
CA PHE A 85 12.60 0.66 -12.39
C PHE A 85 12.95 2.11 -12.11
N LEU A 86 13.67 2.32 -11.00
CA LEU A 86 14.33 3.59 -10.68
C LEU A 86 15.78 3.34 -10.27
N VAL A 87 16.68 4.25 -10.64
CA VAL A 87 18.06 4.24 -10.16
C VAL A 87 18.28 5.33 -9.11
N GLY A 88 18.75 4.91 -7.95
CA GLY A 88 19.31 5.76 -6.91
C GLY A 88 20.78 5.45 -6.70
N SER A 89 21.60 6.47 -6.53
CA SER A 89 23.02 6.31 -6.21
C SER A 89 23.42 6.99 -4.90
N GLN A 90 24.47 6.44 -4.27
CA GLN A 90 25.23 7.07 -3.21
C GLN A 90 26.61 7.45 -3.75
N ILE A 91 26.86 8.76 -3.81
CA ILE A 91 28.13 9.35 -4.29
C ILE A 91 28.89 9.92 -3.08
N PRO A 92 30.23 9.89 -3.07
CA PRO A 92 31.02 10.62 -2.07
C PRO A 92 30.57 12.07 -1.89
N LYS A 93 30.48 12.51 -0.64
CA LYS A 93 29.96 13.86 -0.31
C LYS A 93 30.93 14.95 -0.74
N ASP A 94 32.23 14.69 -0.65
CA ASP A 94 33.29 15.59 -1.10
C ASP A 94 33.23 15.83 -2.61
N ILE A 95 32.98 14.78 -3.40
CA ILE A 95 32.80 14.90 -4.86
C ILE A 95 31.55 15.73 -5.18
N GLN A 96 30.41 15.45 -4.54
CA GLN A 96 29.18 16.24 -4.74
C GLN A 96 29.41 17.71 -4.39
N LYS A 97 30.09 17.98 -3.28
CA LYS A 97 30.42 19.33 -2.85
C LYS A 97 31.32 20.05 -3.87
N ARG A 98 32.40 19.42 -4.36
CA ARG A 98 33.26 20.00 -5.40
C ARG A 98 32.49 20.33 -6.67
N ASP A 99 31.58 19.45 -7.07
CA ASP A 99 30.71 19.68 -8.23
C ASP A 99 29.77 20.88 -8.04
N GLU A 100 29.16 21.01 -6.86
CA GLU A 100 28.27 22.11 -6.50
C GLU A 100 29.03 23.44 -6.41
N GLU A 101 30.18 23.46 -5.74
CA GLU A 101 31.05 24.64 -5.63
C GLU A 101 31.47 25.18 -7.00
N LEU A 102 31.80 24.30 -7.95
CA LEU A 102 32.10 24.71 -9.32
C LEU A 102 30.88 25.31 -10.01
N SER A 103 29.69 24.74 -9.82
CA SER A 103 28.45 25.32 -10.35
C SER A 103 28.18 26.71 -9.76
N GLU A 104 28.31 26.88 -8.44
CA GLU A 104 28.07 28.14 -7.76
C GLU A 104 29.04 29.22 -8.22
N LYS A 105 30.34 28.89 -8.31
CA LYS A 105 31.40 29.81 -8.76
C LYS A 105 31.12 30.44 -10.12
N PHE A 106 30.56 29.65 -11.03
CA PHE A 106 30.23 30.08 -12.39
C PHE A 106 28.73 30.40 -12.59
N ASN A 107 27.95 30.45 -11.51
CA ASN A 107 26.51 30.69 -11.51
C ASN A 107 25.73 29.77 -12.48
N LEU A 108 26.04 28.47 -12.44
CA LEU A 108 25.52 27.44 -13.35
C LEU A 108 24.36 26.70 -12.72
N SER A 109 23.18 26.83 -13.32
CA SER A 109 21.99 26.04 -12.98
C SER A 109 21.91 24.82 -13.93
N VAL A 110 22.71 23.80 -13.68
CA VAL A 110 22.81 22.57 -14.50
C VAL A 110 22.43 21.33 -13.70
N GLU A 111 22.29 20.17 -14.36
CA GLU A 111 22.05 18.91 -13.65
C GLU A 111 23.19 18.60 -12.66
N THR A 112 22.85 17.98 -11.52
CA THR A 112 23.84 17.58 -10.53
C THR A 112 24.58 16.32 -10.97
N LEU A 113 25.80 16.10 -10.47
CA LEU A 113 26.56 14.89 -10.76
C LEU A 113 25.74 13.62 -10.49
N LYS A 114 25.01 13.61 -9.37
CA LYS A 114 24.14 12.50 -8.98
C LYS A 114 23.05 12.20 -10.01
N LYS A 115 22.45 13.22 -10.61
CA LYS A 115 21.41 13.04 -11.64
C LYS A 115 22.00 12.45 -12.91
N GLU A 116 23.18 12.93 -13.35
CA GLU A 116 23.87 12.38 -14.51
C GLU A 116 24.24 10.91 -14.29
N VAL A 117 24.84 10.57 -13.15
CA VAL A 117 25.19 9.19 -12.79
C VAL A 117 23.97 8.28 -12.80
N ASN A 118 22.87 8.68 -12.16
CA ASN A 118 21.63 7.91 -12.17
C ASN A 118 21.09 7.71 -13.60
N ARG A 119 21.15 8.75 -14.44
CA ARG A 119 20.68 8.71 -15.82
C ARG A 119 21.52 7.77 -16.68
N LEU A 120 22.85 7.80 -16.56
CA LEU A 120 23.75 6.92 -17.31
C LEU A 120 23.57 5.45 -16.92
N ILE A 121 23.51 5.15 -15.62
CA ILE A 121 23.22 3.79 -15.15
C ILE A 121 21.84 3.33 -15.63
N GLY A 122 20.84 4.23 -15.57
CA GLY A 122 19.50 3.94 -16.05
C GLY A 122 19.46 3.64 -17.55
N LEU A 123 20.21 4.37 -18.37
CA LEU A 123 20.36 4.09 -19.80
C LEU A 123 20.96 2.72 -20.05
N GLY A 124 22.04 2.35 -19.35
CA GLY A 124 22.65 1.01 -19.51
C GLY A 124 21.71 -0.12 -19.06
N ILE A 125 20.90 0.09 -18.02
CA ILE A 125 19.87 -0.88 -17.63
C ILE A 125 18.77 -0.97 -18.69
N TRP A 126 18.30 0.16 -19.23
CA TRP A 126 17.29 0.19 -20.29
C TRP A 126 17.79 -0.53 -21.57
N GLU A 127 19.01 -0.24 -22.02
CA GLU A 127 19.61 -0.89 -23.21
C GLU A 127 19.71 -2.42 -23.04
N LYS A 128 19.94 -2.89 -21.82
CA LYS A 128 20.14 -4.31 -21.52
C LYS A 128 18.85 -5.07 -21.31
N TYR A 129 17.87 -4.46 -20.66
CA TYR A 129 16.65 -5.14 -20.19
C TYR A 129 15.37 -4.71 -20.91
N ASP A 130 15.40 -3.63 -21.69
CA ASP A 130 14.24 -3.03 -22.36
C ASP A 130 13.08 -2.75 -21.38
N LYS A 131 13.43 -2.18 -20.22
CA LYS A 131 12.49 -1.85 -19.13
C LYS A 131 12.41 -0.35 -18.92
N ASP A 132 11.27 0.13 -18.47
CA ASP A 132 11.01 1.58 -18.38
C ASP A 132 11.53 2.18 -17.07
N ALA A 133 12.20 3.34 -17.17
CA ALA A 133 12.53 4.13 -16.00
C ALA A 133 11.31 4.93 -15.55
N GLU A 134 10.80 4.65 -14.35
CA GLU A 134 9.61 5.29 -13.78
C GLU A 134 9.93 5.86 -12.39
N PHE A 135 9.54 7.11 -12.14
CA PHE A 135 9.90 7.86 -10.95
C PHE A 135 8.86 7.73 -9.84
N GLU A 136 7.59 7.53 -10.20
CA GLU A 136 6.49 7.46 -9.24
C GLU A 136 6.09 6.02 -8.90
N ARG A 137 6.06 5.16 -9.92
CA ARG A 137 5.47 3.80 -9.88
C ARG A 137 6.43 2.74 -10.41
N GLN A 138 7.45 2.50 -9.64
CA GLN A 138 8.55 1.61 -9.94
C GLN A 138 8.40 0.26 -9.26
N ASP A 139 8.56 -0.83 -10.00
CA ASP A 139 8.57 -2.19 -9.46
C ASP A 139 9.79 -2.45 -8.58
N ILE A 140 10.94 -1.95 -9.01
CA ILE A 140 12.20 -2.07 -8.28
C ILE A 140 12.99 -0.76 -8.26
N VAL A 141 13.83 -0.61 -7.24
CA VAL A 141 14.80 0.48 -7.15
C VAL A 141 16.20 -0.10 -7.06
N PHE A 142 17.04 0.21 -8.04
CA PHE A 142 18.48 -0.05 -8.01
C PHE A 142 19.15 1.01 -7.15
N ASN A 143 19.70 0.59 -6.01
CA ASN A 143 20.48 1.43 -5.11
C ASN A 143 21.97 1.10 -5.30
N ILE A 144 22.69 1.99 -5.97
CA ILE A 144 24.09 1.83 -6.37
C ILE A 144 24.99 2.67 -5.44
N ASP A 145 25.83 2.02 -4.64
CA ASP A 145 26.82 2.70 -3.81
C ASP A 145 28.14 2.82 -4.57
N LEU A 146 28.60 4.06 -4.77
CA LEU A 146 29.81 4.42 -5.51
C LEU A 146 30.92 5.02 -4.61
N VAL A 147 30.78 4.97 -3.28
CA VAL A 147 31.77 5.58 -2.37
C VAL A 147 33.11 4.85 -2.40
N GLY A 148 33.10 3.53 -2.58
CA GLY A 148 34.30 2.71 -2.78
C GLY A 148 34.12 1.84 -4.03
N GLU A 149 34.39 0.55 -3.87
CA GLU A 149 33.99 -0.47 -4.85
C GLU A 149 32.48 -0.45 -5.07
N PRO A 150 32.00 -0.45 -6.32
CA PRO A 150 30.57 -0.41 -6.63
C PRO A 150 29.81 -1.55 -5.96
N LYS A 151 28.74 -1.23 -5.25
CA LYS A 151 27.83 -2.20 -4.63
C LYS A 151 26.39 -1.97 -5.08
N VAL A 152 25.72 -3.08 -5.42
CA VAL A 152 24.34 -3.07 -5.91
C VAL A 152 23.39 -3.62 -4.85
N LYS A 153 22.36 -2.86 -4.52
CA LYS A 153 21.22 -3.32 -3.73
C LYS A 153 19.94 -3.08 -4.52
N ILE A 154 19.08 -4.08 -4.61
CA ILE A 154 17.77 -3.96 -5.26
C ILE A 154 16.72 -3.93 -4.16
N GLN A 155 15.92 -2.87 -4.14
CA GLN A 155 14.70 -2.79 -3.35
C GLN A 155 13.53 -3.23 -4.24
N ILE A 156 12.76 -4.21 -3.79
CA ILE A 156 11.55 -4.67 -4.48
C ILE A 156 10.34 -3.98 -3.86
N ASN A 157 9.62 -3.17 -4.64
CA ASN A 157 8.46 -2.45 -4.14
C ASN A 157 7.23 -3.36 -4.01
N PRO A 158 6.27 -3.05 -3.13
CA PRO A 158 5.09 -3.89 -2.97
C PRO A 158 4.18 -3.89 -4.22
N LEU A 159 3.44 -4.98 -4.40
CA LEU A 159 2.31 -5.06 -5.33
C LEU A 159 1.01 -4.84 -4.55
N TYR A 160 0.07 -4.09 -5.12
CA TYR A 160 -1.21 -3.79 -4.51
C TYR A 160 -2.35 -4.28 -5.40
N ILE A 161 -3.24 -5.08 -4.82
CA ILE A 161 -4.41 -5.65 -5.49
C ILE A 161 -5.63 -5.19 -4.71
N GLU A 162 -6.57 -4.49 -5.35
CA GLU A 162 -7.87 -4.18 -4.75
C GLU A 162 -8.96 -5.12 -5.24
N GLY A 163 -10.03 -5.22 -4.45
CA GLY A 163 -11.24 -5.94 -4.81
C GLY A 163 -12.28 -5.82 -3.70
N LYS A 164 -13.32 -6.65 -3.77
CA LYS A 164 -14.34 -6.80 -2.72
C LYS A 164 -14.37 -8.24 -2.24
N TYR A 165 -14.71 -8.44 -0.97
CA TYR A 165 -14.92 -9.78 -0.44
C TYR A 165 -16.31 -9.95 0.16
N ASN A 166 -16.85 -11.14 -0.03
CA ASN A 166 -17.97 -11.66 0.73
C ASN A 166 -17.48 -12.70 1.74
N LYS A 167 -18.23 -12.81 2.83
CA LYS A 167 -18.00 -13.78 3.91
C LYS A 167 -19.33 -14.47 4.19
N TYR A 168 -19.40 -15.75 3.87
CA TYR A 168 -20.60 -16.59 3.97
C TYR A 168 -20.57 -17.53 5.17
N LYS A 169 -19.44 -17.60 5.88
CA LYS A 169 -19.25 -18.44 7.07
C LYS A 169 -19.03 -17.58 8.32
N ARG A 170 -19.84 -17.79 9.37
CA ARG A 170 -19.58 -17.24 10.72
C ARG A 170 -18.43 -17.99 11.39
N GLY A 171 -17.76 -17.36 12.33
CA GLY A 171 -16.65 -17.98 13.08
C GLY A 171 -15.27 -17.77 12.44
N ILE A 172 -15.17 -17.08 11.30
CA ILE A 172 -13.88 -16.70 10.69
C ILE A 172 -13.66 -15.18 10.84
N PRO A 173 -12.51 -14.72 11.38
CA PRO A 173 -12.21 -13.29 11.46
C PRO A 173 -11.85 -12.73 10.08
N GLN A 174 -11.96 -11.41 9.92
CA GLN A 174 -11.50 -10.72 8.71
C GLN A 174 -9.99 -10.85 8.50
N THR A 175 -9.21 -10.68 9.57
CA THR A 175 -7.74 -10.69 9.55
C THR A 175 -7.20 -11.79 10.46
N LYS A 176 -5.95 -12.19 10.24
CA LYS A 176 -5.29 -13.20 11.09
C LYS A 176 -5.19 -12.71 12.53
N TRP A 177 -5.53 -13.57 13.48
CA TRP A 177 -5.49 -13.27 14.92
C TRP A 177 -4.39 -14.10 15.59
N PRO A 178 -3.26 -13.49 15.97
CA PRO A 178 -2.19 -14.20 16.66
C PRO A 178 -2.65 -14.73 18.03
N CYS A 179 -2.20 -15.93 18.39
CA CYS A 179 -2.42 -16.50 19.71
C CYS A 179 -1.96 -15.53 20.80
N THR A 180 -2.84 -15.24 21.75
CA THR A 180 -2.61 -14.29 22.85
C THR A 180 -1.43 -14.66 23.74
N LYS A 181 -1.21 -15.97 23.96
CA LYS A 181 -0.11 -16.47 24.80
C LYS A 181 1.25 -16.41 24.12
N CYS A 182 1.36 -16.94 22.91
CA CYS A 182 2.66 -17.03 22.22
C CYS A 182 2.99 -15.85 21.31
N LYS A 183 2.01 -14.96 21.06
CA LYS A 183 2.10 -13.80 20.15
C LYS A 183 2.48 -14.19 18.72
N GLY A 184 1.95 -15.31 18.21
CA GLY A 184 2.22 -15.78 16.85
C GLY A 184 3.34 -16.83 16.71
N ARG A 185 4.08 -17.14 17.78
CA ARG A 185 5.23 -18.05 17.72
C ARG A 185 4.88 -19.54 17.62
N GLY A 186 3.65 -19.92 17.99
CA GLY A 186 3.27 -21.31 18.22
C GLY A 186 3.50 -21.72 19.68
N CYS A 187 2.50 -22.38 20.27
CA CYS A 187 2.55 -23.03 21.59
C CYS A 187 1.47 -24.10 21.69
N GLU A 188 1.53 -24.94 22.71
CA GLU A 188 0.56 -26.02 22.96
C GLU A 188 -0.89 -25.53 22.94
N GLU A 189 -1.18 -24.35 23.52
CA GLU A 189 -2.54 -23.80 23.61
C GLU A 189 -3.17 -23.51 22.23
N CYS A 190 -2.36 -23.19 21.23
CA CYS A 190 -2.82 -22.96 19.86
C CYS A 190 -2.46 -24.14 18.93
N ASN A 191 -2.18 -25.32 19.49
CA ASN A 191 -1.71 -26.49 18.73
C ASN A 191 -0.52 -26.15 17.81
N PHE A 192 0.42 -25.33 18.32
CA PHE A 192 1.61 -24.87 17.61
C PHE A 192 1.36 -24.04 16.33
N THR A 193 0.12 -23.67 16.02
CA THR A 193 -0.22 -22.85 14.84
C THR A 193 0.22 -21.39 14.98
N GLY A 194 0.33 -20.89 16.21
CA GLY A 194 0.54 -19.49 16.50
C GLY A 194 -0.70 -18.61 16.35
N LYS A 195 -1.86 -19.19 16.03
CA LYS A 195 -3.10 -18.46 15.71
C LYS A 195 -4.20 -18.74 16.74
N GLN A 196 -5.14 -17.81 16.92
CA GLN A 196 -6.38 -18.05 17.69
C GLN A 196 -7.45 -18.75 16.87
N TYR A 197 -7.50 -18.45 15.58
CA TYR A 197 -8.44 -19.03 14.62
C TYR A 197 -7.66 -19.64 13.47
N PRO A 198 -8.12 -20.78 12.91
CA PRO A 198 -7.38 -21.52 11.89
C PRO A 198 -7.29 -20.77 10.56
N GLU A 199 -8.36 -20.07 10.19
CA GLU A 199 -8.51 -19.36 8.91
C GLU A 199 -9.10 -17.96 9.13
N SER A 200 -8.85 -17.06 8.18
CA SER A 200 -9.41 -15.71 8.13
C SER A 200 -9.66 -15.29 6.68
N VAL A 201 -10.51 -14.30 6.45
CA VAL A 201 -10.76 -13.76 5.09
C VAL A 201 -9.45 -13.33 4.42
N GLU A 202 -8.54 -12.71 5.18
CA GLU A 202 -7.18 -12.36 4.74
C GLU A 202 -6.38 -13.58 4.28
N GLU A 203 -6.35 -14.65 5.07
CA GLU A 203 -5.52 -15.83 4.79
C GLU A 203 -6.03 -16.62 3.57
N LEU A 204 -7.35 -16.73 3.43
CA LEU A 204 -7.99 -17.45 2.32
C LEU A 204 -7.66 -16.85 0.93
N ILE A 205 -7.36 -15.55 0.84
CA ILE A 205 -6.84 -14.91 -0.38
C ILE A 205 -5.31 -14.80 -0.39
N SER A 206 -4.71 -14.35 0.70
CA SER A 206 -3.29 -13.96 0.71
C SER A 206 -2.34 -15.14 0.53
N GLU A 207 -2.67 -16.33 1.02
CA GLU A 207 -1.83 -17.52 0.83
C GLU A 207 -1.70 -17.91 -0.66
N HIS A 208 -2.75 -17.71 -1.45
CA HIS A 208 -2.73 -17.95 -2.89
C HIS A 208 -1.81 -16.95 -3.60
N PHE A 209 -1.98 -15.65 -3.32
CA PHE A 209 -1.13 -14.62 -3.89
C PHE A 209 0.34 -14.76 -3.49
N LEU A 210 0.64 -15.12 -2.24
CA LEU A 210 2.03 -15.33 -1.80
C LEU A 210 2.70 -16.49 -2.54
N LYS A 211 1.98 -17.58 -2.80
CA LYS A 211 2.49 -18.71 -3.60
C LYS A 211 2.77 -18.29 -5.04
N LEU A 212 1.85 -17.56 -5.68
CA LEU A 212 1.96 -17.12 -7.07
C LEU A 212 3.06 -16.08 -7.27
N THR A 213 3.07 -15.04 -6.43
CA THR A 213 4.02 -13.92 -6.52
C THR A 213 5.40 -14.25 -5.97
N LYS A 214 5.53 -15.34 -5.20
CA LYS A 214 6.69 -15.65 -4.35
C LYS A 214 7.08 -14.46 -3.45
N GLY A 215 6.07 -13.68 -3.02
CA GLY A 215 6.24 -12.56 -2.12
C GLY A 215 6.62 -12.99 -0.70
N ARG A 216 7.24 -12.07 0.05
CA ARG A 216 7.70 -12.34 1.42
C ARG A 216 6.55 -12.34 2.44
N GLU A 217 5.62 -11.41 2.30
CA GLU A 217 4.55 -11.16 3.28
C GLU A 217 3.36 -10.50 2.60
N ALA A 218 2.15 -10.81 3.07
CA ALA A 218 0.94 -10.12 2.67
C ALA A 218 0.37 -9.28 3.81
N LYS A 219 -0.22 -8.12 3.48
CA LYS A 219 -0.96 -7.27 4.41
C LYS A 219 -2.34 -6.96 3.84
N PHE A 220 -3.37 -7.28 4.61
CA PHE A 220 -4.75 -7.00 4.24
C PHE A 220 -5.21 -5.65 4.79
N HIS A 221 -5.90 -4.88 3.95
CA HIS A 221 -6.45 -3.58 4.28
C HIS A 221 -7.92 -3.54 3.90
N GLY A 222 -8.84 -3.71 4.86
CA GLY A 222 -10.28 -3.61 4.60
C GLY A 222 -10.84 -2.20 4.80
N ALA A 223 -11.87 -1.85 4.05
CA ALA A 223 -12.72 -0.67 4.26
C ALA A 223 -13.66 -0.90 5.46
N GLY A 224 -13.09 -0.86 6.66
CA GLY A 224 -13.76 -1.28 7.90
C GLY A 224 -13.68 -2.80 8.12
N ARG A 225 -14.44 -3.30 9.09
CA ARG A 225 -14.41 -4.69 9.54
C ARG A 225 -15.74 -5.09 10.17
N GLU A 226 -16.14 -6.34 9.99
CA GLU A 226 -17.22 -7.01 10.70
C GLU A 226 -16.70 -7.92 11.84
N ASP A 227 -17.58 -8.23 12.78
CA ASP A 227 -17.27 -9.18 13.85
C ASP A 227 -17.18 -10.62 13.32
N ILE A 228 -16.55 -11.50 14.11
CA ILE A 228 -16.27 -12.88 13.71
C ILE A 228 -17.55 -13.68 13.42
N ASP A 229 -18.62 -13.37 14.14
CA ASP A 229 -19.94 -13.96 14.06
C ASP A 229 -20.84 -13.26 13.04
N VAL A 230 -20.36 -12.30 12.25
CA VAL A 230 -21.13 -11.52 11.27
C VAL A 230 -20.80 -11.93 9.84
N LEU A 231 -21.79 -12.08 8.96
CA LEU A 231 -21.57 -12.31 7.53
C LEU A 231 -21.39 -10.99 6.78
N MET A 232 -20.70 -11.08 5.64
CA MET A 232 -20.55 -9.97 4.69
C MET A 232 -21.16 -10.39 3.34
N LEU A 233 -22.40 -9.95 3.09
CA LEU A 233 -23.23 -10.31 1.95
C LEU A 233 -23.28 -9.17 0.91
N GLY A 234 -24.24 -9.23 -0.01
CA GLY A 234 -24.40 -8.25 -1.09
C GLY A 234 -23.17 -8.15 -1.99
N SER A 235 -22.80 -6.93 -2.36
CA SER A 235 -21.64 -6.63 -3.22
C SER A 235 -20.28 -6.85 -2.55
N GLY A 236 -20.26 -7.19 -1.25
CA GLY A 236 -19.05 -7.42 -0.48
C GLY A 236 -18.40 -6.14 0.05
N ARG A 237 -17.36 -6.31 0.87
CA ARG A 237 -16.59 -5.20 1.45
C ARG A 237 -15.31 -4.93 0.64
N PRO A 238 -15.02 -3.68 0.27
CA PRO A 238 -13.76 -3.33 -0.38
C PRO A 238 -12.53 -3.63 0.47
N PHE A 239 -11.46 -4.07 -0.18
CA PHE A 239 -10.15 -4.29 0.43
C PHE A 239 -9.01 -3.98 -0.54
N VAL A 240 -7.81 -3.79 0.02
CA VAL A 240 -6.53 -3.80 -0.69
C VAL A 240 -5.62 -4.84 -0.04
N LEU A 241 -5.09 -5.75 -0.85
CA LEU A 241 -4.05 -6.70 -0.49
C LEU A 241 -2.69 -6.16 -0.93
N GLU A 242 -1.80 -5.93 0.03
CA GLU A 242 -0.41 -5.51 -0.20
C GLU A 242 0.53 -6.73 -0.11
N ILE A 243 1.15 -7.10 -1.22
CA ILE A 243 2.17 -8.15 -1.28
C ILE A 243 3.56 -7.49 -1.21
N LYS A 244 4.34 -7.84 -0.18
CA LYS A 244 5.69 -7.34 0.04
C LYS A 244 6.71 -8.15 -0.72
N GLU A 245 7.63 -7.44 -1.38
CA GLU A 245 8.76 -8.02 -2.12
C GLU A 245 8.34 -9.17 -3.07
N PRO A 246 7.33 -8.96 -3.95
CA PRO A 246 6.92 -9.95 -4.94
C PRO A 246 8.06 -10.18 -5.94
N ARG A 247 8.34 -11.44 -6.27
CA ARG A 247 9.31 -11.79 -7.31
C ARG A 247 8.65 -11.97 -8.67
N ILE A 248 7.38 -12.31 -8.69
CA ILE A 248 6.54 -12.46 -9.88
C ILE A 248 5.44 -11.40 -9.80
N ARG A 249 5.23 -10.67 -10.91
CA ARG A 249 4.31 -9.53 -10.97
C ARG A 249 3.24 -9.66 -12.04
N ASN A 250 3.55 -10.37 -13.13
CA ASN A 250 2.57 -10.60 -14.17
C ASN A 250 1.55 -11.64 -13.67
N LEU A 251 0.31 -11.20 -13.46
CA LEU A 251 -0.76 -12.01 -12.86
C LEU A 251 -2.03 -11.86 -13.70
N ASP A 252 -2.63 -12.99 -14.06
CA ASP A 252 -4.01 -13.00 -14.55
C ASP A 252 -4.96 -12.96 -13.34
N LEU A 253 -5.38 -11.76 -12.97
CA LEU A 253 -6.24 -11.57 -11.80
C LEU A 253 -7.64 -12.15 -11.99
N ALA A 254 -8.13 -12.28 -13.23
CA ALA A 254 -9.44 -12.87 -13.50
C ALA A 254 -9.41 -14.39 -13.27
N GLU A 255 -8.39 -15.08 -13.80
CA GLU A 255 -8.19 -16.51 -13.55
C GLU A 255 -7.95 -16.80 -12.05
N ILE A 256 -7.14 -15.95 -11.40
CA ILE A 256 -6.87 -16.08 -9.96
C ILE A 256 -8.15 -15.88 -9.13
N GLU A 257 -9.00 -14.91 -9.48
CA GLU A 257 -10.28 -14.66 -8.81
C GLU A 257 -11.18 -15.90 -8.88
N GLU A 258 -11.39 -16.47 -10.07
CA GLU A 258 -12.21 -17.67 -10.29
C GLU A 258 -11.71 -18.84 -9.44
N LYS A 259 -10.41 -19.14 -9.52
CA LYS A 259 -9.78 -20.24 -8.80
C LYS A 259 -9.86 -20.08 -7.27
N ILE A 260 -9.63 -18.87 -6.76
CA ILE A 260 -9.72 -18.61 -5.31
C ILE A 260 -11.16 -18.76 -4.83
N ASN A 261 -12.15 -18.37 -5.63
CA ASN A 261 -13.56 -18.52 -5.31
C ASN A 261 -14.00 -19.98 -5.29
N GLU A 262 -13.54 -20.79 -6.23
CA GLU A 262 -13.77 -22.25 -6.23
C GLU A 262 -13.17 -22.92 -4.98
N ILE A 263 -11.92 -22.60 -4.64
CA ILE A 263 -11.24 -23.19 -3.48
C ILE A 263 -11.93 -22.82 -2.15
N ASN A 264 -12.51 -21.61 -2.10
CA ASN A 264 -13.12 -21.05 -0.89
C ASN A 264 -14.66 -21.13 -0.89
N GLU A 265 -15.23 -21.98 -1.74
CA GLU A 265 -16.68 -22.15 -1.87
C GLU A 265 -17.35 -22.34 -0.51
N GLY A 266 -18.45 -21.61 -0.29
CA GLY A 266 -19.21 -21.60 0.96
C GLY A 266 -18.56 -20.85 2.13
N LYS A 267 -17.32 -20.33 2.00
CA LYS A 267 -16.66 -19.54 3.04
C LYS A 267 -16.54 -18.07 2.66
N THR A 268 -15.89 -17.78 1.54
CA THR A 268 -15.62 -16.42 1.05
C THR A 268 -15.69 -16.40 -0.47
N ALA A 269 -16.05 -15.25 -1.03
CA ALA A 269 -15.86 -14.96 -2.44
C ALA A 269 -15.18 -13.60 -2.58
N TYR A 270 -14.44 -13.42 -3.65
CA TYR A 270 -13.70 -12.21 -3.98
C TYR A 270 -14.11 -11.75 -5.38
N HIS A 271 -14.22 -10.44 -5.55
CA HIS A 271 -14.80 -9.85 -6.74
C HIS A 271 -14.02 -8.63 -7.21
N GLY A 272 -13.87 -8.53 -8.53
CA GLY A 272 -13.28 -7.36 -9.20
C GLY A 272 -11.83 -7.13 -8.81
N LEU A 273 -11.03 -8.20 -8.72
CA LEU A 273 -9.61 -8.13 -8.43
C LEU A 273 -8.88 -7.34 -9.52
N LYS A 274 -8.21 -6.26 -9.13
CA LYS A 274 -7.40 -5.43 -10.04
C LYS A 274 -6.18 -4.85 -9.37
N LEU A 275 -5.13 -4.58 -10.14
CA LEU A 275 -3.97 -3.84 -9.66
C LEU A 275 -4.37 -2.41 -9.31
N CYS A 276 -3.79 -1.88 -8.24
CA CYS A 276 -4.02 -0.51 -7.80
C CYS A 276 -2.74 0.14 -7.28
N GLU A 277 -2.82 1.43 -7.00
CA GLU A 277 -1.70 2.21 -6.50
C GLU A 277 -1.61 2.20 -4.98
N ARG A 278 -0.41 2.45 -4.45
CA ARG A 278 -0.15 2.51 -3.00
C ARG A 278 -1.13 3.40 -2.21
N PRO A 279 -1.54 4.61 -2.68
CA PRO A 279 -2.48 5.46 -1.95
C PRO A 279 -3.83 4.81 -1.68
N ARG A 280 -4.25 3.87 -2.55
CA ARG A 280 -5.57 3.24 -2.49
C ARG A 280 -5.88 2.61 -1.15
N LYS A 281 -4.88 1.98 -0.50
CA LYS A 281 -5.05 1.35 0.83
C LYS A 281 -5.39 2.33 1.96
N ALA A 282 -5.03 3.61 1.79
CA ALA A 282 -5.38 4.67 2.72
C ALA A 282 -6.76 5.25 2.38
N GLU A 283 -7.04 5.47 1.10
CA GLU A 283 -8.33 5.97 0.59
C GLU A 283 -9.50 5.10 1.09
N ILE A 284 -9.43 3.78 0.91
CA ILE A 284 -10.51 2.88 1.31
C ILE A 284 -10.78 2.88 2.83
N LYS A 285 -9.79 3.25 3.64
CA LYS A 285 -9.94 3.37 5.10
C LYS A 285 -10.53 4.72 5.48
N GLN A 286 -10.12 5.77 4.78
CA GLN A 286 -10.57 7.14 5.02
C GLN A 286 -12.01 7.37 4.57
N SER A 287 -12.45 6.72 3.49
CA SER A 287 -13.82 6.85 3.00
C SER A 287 -14.84 6.01 3.78
N SER A 288 -14.43 4.93 4.45
CA SER A 288 -15.35 4.00 5.14
C SER A 288 -16.26 4.62 6.22
N PRO A 289 -15.87 5.66 6.97
CA PRO A 289 -16.78 6.33 7.90
C PRO A 289 -17.87 7.17 7.22
N ASP A 290 -17.61 7.64 6.00
CA ASP A 290 -18.48 8.54 5.25
C ASP A 290 -19.44 7.81 4.30
N THR A 291 -19.36 6.49 4.25
CA THR A 291 -20.23 5.61 3.47
C THR A 291 -21.37 5.11 4.35
N TYR A 292 -22.56 4.93 3.78
CA TYR A 292 -23.63 4.24 4.50
C TYR A 292 -23.42 2.73 4.48
N LYS A 293 -24.05 2.04 5.43
CA LYS A 293 -24.05 0.58 5.52
C LYS A 293 -25.46 0.09 5.78
N VAL A 294 -25.81 -1.05 5.18
CA VAL A 294 -27.09 -1.72 5.42
C VAL A 294 -26.81 -3.02 6.14
N TYR A 295 -27.53 -3.26 7.23
CA TYR A 295 -27.44 -4.48 8.01
C TYR A 295 -28.80 -5.16 8.09
N ASN A 296 -28.78 -6.47 8.31
CA ASN A 296 -29.93 -7.23 8.74
C ASN A 296 -29.61 -7.87 10.10
N ALA A 297 -30.40 -7.57 11.11
CA ALA A 297 -30.26 -8.12 12.45
C ALA A 297 -31.45 -9.00 12.79
N ILE A 298 -31.21 -10.14 13.44
CA ILE A 298 -32.25 -10.85 14.19
C ILE A 298 -32.16 -10.36 15.62
N VAL A 299 -33.24 -9.73 16.08
CA VAL A 299 -33.37 -9.15 17.41
C VAL A 299 -34.23 -10.09 18.24
N LYS A 300 -33.72 -10.47 19.41
CA LYS A 300 -34.40 -11.33 20.36
C LYS A 300 -34.58 -10.60 21.68
N CYS A 301 -35.81 -10.61 22.16
CA CYS A 301 -36.20 -10.02 23.43
C CYS A 301 -36.34 -11.10 24.51
N ASP A 302 -36.06 -10.74 25.76
CA ASP A 302 -36.22 -11.66 26.89
C ASP A 302 -37.70 -11.96 27.20
N GLU A 303 -38.60 -11.04 26.84
CA GLU A 303 -40.05 -11.14 26.99
C GLU A 303 -40.76 -10.71 25.70
N ALA A 304 -42.06 -10.98 25.62
CA ALA A 304 -42.87 -10.54 24.49
C ALA A 304 -42.87 -9.00 24.39
N PHE A 305 -42.64 -8.46 23.20
CA PHE A 305 -42.64 -7.02 22.98
C PHE A 305 -44.04 -6.51 22.60
N ASP A 306 -44.26 -5.23 22.84
CA ASP A 306 -45.46 -4.54 22.38
C ASP A 306 -45.28 -4.14 20.91
N GLU A 307 -46.08 -4.72 20.01
CA GLU A 307 -46.04 -4.45 18.57
C GLU A 307 -46.26 -2.97 18.25
N ASP A 308 -47.03 -2.24 19.05
CA ASP A 308 -47.25 -0.81 18.80
C ASP A 308 -45.98 0.01 19.06
N LYS A 309 -45.12 -0.42 19.99
CA LYS A 309 -43.83 0.22 20.25
C LYS A 309 -42.79 -0.06 19.17
N LEU A 310 -42.91 -1.15 18.41
CA LEU A 310 -42.03 -1.40 17.27
C LEU A 310 -42.12 -0.27 16.23
N LYS A 311 -43.29 0.37 16.09
CA LYS A 311 -43.46 1.52 15.19
C LYS A 311 -42.57 2.70 15.59
N GLU A 312 -42.26 2.86 16.87
CA GLU A 312 -41.34 3.91 17.34
C GLU A 312 -39.91 3.71 16.84
N LEU A 313 -39.51 2.48 16.49
CA LEU A 313 -38.19 2.21 15.90
C LEU A 313 -38.03 2.84 14.52
N LEU A 314 -39.12 3.05 13.78
CA LEU A 314 -39.09 3.66 12.44
C LEU A 314 -38.71 5.15 12.49
N GLU A 315 -38.87 5.79 13.66
CA GLU A 315 -38.55 7.19 13.89
C GLU A 315 -37.12 7.38 14.43
N LEU A 316 -36.32 6.31 14.50
CA LEU A 316 -34.91 6.40 14.90
C LEU A 316 -34.10 7.14 13.84
N ASP A 317 -33.39 8.18 14.29
CA ASP A 317 -32.43 8.94 13.48
C ASP A 317 -31.11 9.12 14.24
N GLU A 318 -30.99 10.17 15.05
CA GLU A 318 -29.76 10.45 15.81
C GLU A 318 -29.54 9.46 16.97
N ILE A 319 -28.40 8.77 16.95
CA ILE A 319 -27.94 7.85 18.00
C ILE A 319 -26.62 8.36 18.61
N GLN A 320 -26.63 8.53 19.92
CA GLN A 320 -25.46 8.86 20.72
C GLN A 320 -24.85 7.58 21.28
N GLN A 321 -23.70 7.18 20.74
CA GLN A 321 -22.99 5.96 21.14
C GLN A 321 -21.67 6.30 21.83
N GLN A 322 -21.62 6.08 23.14
CA GLN A 322 -20.38 5.92 23.86
C GLN A 322 -19.66 4.66 23.37
N THR A 323 -18.33 4.64 23.44
CA THR A 323 -17.52 3.55 22.91
C THR A 323 -17.90 2.22 23.58
N PRO A 324 -18.29 1.17 22.83
CA PRO A 324 -18.84 -0.04 23.44
C PRO A 324 -17.90 -0.72 24.44
N LEU A 325 -18.47 -1.31 25.50
CA LEU A 325 -17.71 -1.98 26.56
C LEU A 325 -16.72 -3.02 26.00
N ARG A 326 -17.18 -3.84 25.04
CA ARG A 326 -16.38 -4.91 24.42
C ARG A 326 -15.17 -4.41 23.63
N VAL A 327 -15.14 -3.15 23.20
CA VAL A 327 -14.03 -2.55 22.45
C VAL A 327 -13.24 -1.50 23.22
N LEU A 328 -13.63 -1.18 24.47
CA LEU A 328 -12.97 -0.17 25.31
C LEU A 328 -11.46 -0.38 25.45
N ARG A 329 -11.00 -1.62 25.56
CA ARG A 329 -9.56 -1.93 25.64
C ARG A 329 -8.76 -1.53 24.40
N ARG A 330 -9.43 -1.28 23.27
CA ARG A 330 -8.84 -1.04 21.95
C ARG A 330 -9.14 0.36 21.39
N ARG A 331 -10.03 1.12 22.02
CA ARG A 331 -10.55 2.39 21.51
C ARG A 331 -10.62 3.41 22.65
N THR A 332 -10.33 4.66 22.34
CA THR A 332 -10.58 5.78 23.25
C THR A 332 -12.05 5.84 23.59
N ASP A 333 -12.36 5.92 24.89
CA ASP A 333 -13.73 6.10 25.35
C ASP A 333 -14.22 7.51 25.04
N MET A 334 -15.22 7.61 24.18
CA MET A 334 -15.87 8.85 23.77
C MET A 334 -17.25 8.56 23.21
N VAL A 335 -18.13 9.56 23.28
CA VAL A 335 -19.45 9.56 22.65
C VAL A 335 -19.32 10.01 21.19
N ARG A 336 -19.98 9.30 20.29
CA ARG A 336 -20.09 9.63 18.86
C ARG A 336 -21.56 9.69 18.50
N VAL A 337 -21.92 10.73 17.75
CA VAL A 337 -23.24 10.89 17.18
C VAL A 337 -23.25 10.25 15.79
N LYS A 338 -24.24 9.39 15.52
CA LYS A 338 -24.42 8.68 14.25
C LYS A 338 -25.89 8.58 13.90
N HIS A 339 -26.21 8.57 12.62
CA HIS A 339 -27.60 8.56 12.15
C HIS A 339 -28.02 7.20 11.60
N VAL A 340 -29.24 6.80 11.94
CA VAL A 340 -30.03 5.79 11.25
C VAL A 340 -30.73 6.49 10.09
N LEU A 341 -30.47 6.03 8.88
CA LEU A 341 -30.93 6.67 7.65
C LEU A 341 -32.24 6.05 7.13
N ASP A 342 -32.46 4.77 7.44
CA ASP A 342 -33.65 4.02 7.09
C ASP A 342 -33.73 2.77 7.98
N LEU A 343 -34.94 2.38 8.38
CA LEU A 343 -35.19 1.21 9.22
C LEU A 343 -36.50 0.54 8.83
N SER A 344 -36.46 -0.78 8.70
CA SER A 344 -37.65 -1.62 8.54
C SER A 344 -37.52 -2.86 9.39
N TYR A 345 -38.64 -3.45 9.77
CA TYR A 345 -38.68 -4.68 10.56
C TYR A 345 -39.76 -5.64 10.08
N GLU A 346 -39.58 -6.92 10.41
CA GLU A 346 -40.56 -7.98 10.19
C GLU A 346 -40.64 -8.83 11.47
N ILE A 347 -41.84 -8.97 12.03
CA ILE A 347 -42.10 -9.78 13.21
C ILE A 347 -41.96 -11.26 12.81
N ILE A 348 -41.20 -12.03 13.57
CA ILE A 348 -41.02 -13.47 13.38
C ILE A 348 -41.94 -14.23 14.35
N ASP A 349 -41.92 -13.83 15.61
CA ASP A 349 -42.79 -14.33 16.68
C ASP A 349 -42.90 -13.28 17.81
N ASP A 350 -43.54 -13.65 18.93
CA ASP A 350 -43.84 -12.74 20.05
C ASP A 350 -42.59 -12.10 20.68
N ASN A 351 -41.40 -12.70 20.55
CA ASN A 351 -40.16 -12.22 21.17
C ASN A 351 -39.00 -12.01 20.19
N THR A 352 -39.20 -12.30 18.91
CA THR A 352 -38.17 -12.20 17.87
C THR A 352 -38.68 -11.41 16.66
N PHE A 353 -37.86 -10.50 16.16
CA PHE A 353 -38.11 -9.80 14.90
C PHE A 353 -36.82 -9.61 14.10
N SER A 354 -36.94 -9.51 12.79
CA SER A 354 -35.83 -9.08 11.92
C SER A 354 -35.85 -7.57 11.77
N MET A 355 -34.68 -6.95 11.72
CA MET A 355 -34.51 -5.51 11.58
C MET A 355 -33.48 -5.23 10.49
N LYS A 356 -33.95 -4.66 9.37
CA LYS A 356 -33.09 -4.16 8.30
C LYS A 356 -32.85 -2.68 8.51
N ILE A 357 -31.59 -2.31 8.71
CA ILE A 357 -31.20 -0.97 9.13
C ILE A 357 -30.09 -0.40 8.26
N LYS A 358 -30.32 0.80 7.71
CA LYS A 358 -29.34 1.60 6.98
C LYS A 358 -28.80 2.67 7.91
N THR A 359 -27.48 2.77 8.04
CA THR A 359 -26.84 3.71 8.96
C THR A 359 -25.65 4.41 8.32
N GLU A 360 -25.21 5.51 8.93
CA GLU A 360 -23.88 6.05 8.71
C GLU A 360 -22.77 5.05 9.11
N GLY A 361 -21.57 5.25 8.56
CA GLY A 361 -20.39 4.48 8.90
C GLY A 361 -20.00 4.65 10.37
N GLY A 362 -19.78 3.52 11.05
CA GLY A 362 -19.27 3.47 12.42
C GLY A 362 -20.33 3.37 13.51
N LEU A 363 -21.62 3.25 13.15
CA LEU A 363 -22.69 2.91 14.09
C LEU A 363 -22.56 1.44 14.52
N TYR A 364 -22.52 1.20 15.83
CA TYR A 364 -22.43 -0.12 16.45
C TYR A 364 -23.83 -0.73 16.60
N ILE A 365 -24.23 -1.60 15.68
CA ILE A 365 -25.59 -2.16 15.60
C ILE A 365 -25.97 -3.00 16.83
N LYS A 366 -25.05 -3.83 17.33
CA LYS A 366 -25.30 -4.67 18.51
C LYS A 366 -25.64 -3.81 19.73
N GLU A 367 -24.92 -2.71 19.89
CA GLU A 367 -25.12 -1.75 20.97
C GLU A 367 -26.30 -0.80 20.75
N LEU A 368 -26.68 -0.49 19.50
CA LEU A 368 -27.97 0.15 19.20
C LEU A 368 -29.15 -0.73 19.65
N ILE A 369 -29.00 -2.04 19.52
CA ILE A 369 -30.04 -2.99 19.96
C ILE A 369 -30.05 -3.08 21.49
N SER A 370 -28.92 -3.47 22.11
CA SER A 370 -28.88 -3.77 23.54
C SER A 370 -28.87 -2.55 24.46
N GLY A 371 -28.47 -1.38 23.94
CA GLY A 371 -28.23 -0.18 24.74
C GLY A 371 -26.88 -0.16 25.47
N ASP A 372 -26.15 -1.27 25.51
CA ASP A 372 -24.83 -1.44 26.14
C ASP A 372 -24.73 -0.79 27.54
N GLU A 373 -25.66 -1.15 28.43
CA GLU A 373 -25.76 -0.57 29.79
C GLU A 373 -25.95 0.96 29.81
N GLY A 374 -26.70 1.49 28.83
CA GLY A 374 -27.00 2.92 28.71
C GLY A 374 -25.97 3.73 27.94
N ARG A 375 -24.95 3.07 27.36
CA ARG A 375 -23.90 3.68 26.53
C ARG A 375 -24.35 4.01 25.11
N SER A 376 -25.48 3.46 24.66
CA SER A 376 -26.10 3.81 23.37
C SER A 376 -27.51 4.35 23.61
N GLN A 377 -27.79 5.59 23.20
CA GLN A 377 -29.11 6.22 23.37
C GLN A 377 -29.51 7.08 22.16
N PRO A 378 -30.77 7.02 21.70
CA PRO A 378 -31.77 5.99 22.02
C PRO A 378 -31.31 4.58 21.61
N ASN A 379 -32.02 3.54 22.07
CA ASN A 379 -31.72 2.14 21.76
C ASN A 379 -33.00 1.29 21.75
N VAL A 380 -32.94 0.14 21.09
CA VAL A 380 -34.09 -0.75 20.87
C VAL A 380 -34.64 -1.26 22.20
N SER A 381 -33.79 -1.78 23.10
CA SER A 381 -34.24 -2.29 24.41
C SER A 381 -35.07 -1.26 25.19
N LYS A 382 -34.60 -0.01 25.24
CA LYS A 382 -35.25 1.06 25.99
C LYS A 382 -36.58 1.50 25.35
N ILE A 383 -36.65 1.52 24.01
CA ILE A 383 -37.88 1.86 23.29
C ILE A 383 -38.95 0.81 23.53
N LEU A 384 -38.62 -0.47 23.37
CA LEU A 384 -39.58 -1.55 23.59
C LEU A 384 -39.95 -1.70 25.08
N GLY A 385 -39.05 -1.29 25.99
CA GLY A 385 -39.20 -1.47 27.43
C GLY A 385 -38.90 -2.91 27.89
N VAL A 386 -38.25 -3.69 27.03
CA VAL A 386 -37.79 -5.06 27.28
C VAL A 386 -36.33 -5.17 26.88
N ASN A 387 -35.56 -6.01 27.55
CA ASN A 387 -34.18 -6.26 27.17
C ASN A 387 -34.13 -6.98 25.81
N ALA A 388 -33.37 -6.43 24.86
CA ALA A 388 -33.20 -6.96 23.52
C ALA A 388 -31.71 -7.21 23.22
N ILE A 389 -31.42 -8.31 22.52
CA ILE A 389 -30.08 -8.65 22.06
C ILE A 389 -30.06 -8.89 20.55
N CYS A 390 -28.91 -8.63 19.95
CA CYS A 390 -28.65 -9.00 18.57
C CYS A 390 -28.21 -10.46 18.51
N GLU A 391 -29.15 -11.36 18.24
CA GLU A 391 -28.90 -12.81 18.13
C GLU A 391 -28.07 -13.12 16.87
N GLN A 392 -28.37 -12.42 15.77
CA GLN A 392 -27.66 -12.55 14.51
C GLN A 392 -27.51 -11.19 13.84
N LEU A 393 -26.39 -10.97 13.15
CA LEU A 393 -26.16 -9.76 12.37
C LEU A 393 -25.45 -10.09 11.07
N ASP A 394 -25.92 -9.50 9.98
CA ASP A 394 -25.37 -9.61 8.65
C ASP A 394 -25.20 -8.23 8.03
N VAL A 395 -24.08 -8.01 7.35
CA VAL A 395 -23.88 -6.81 6.53
C VAL A 395 -24.43 -7.13 5.14
N ILE A 396 -25.42 -6.36 4.70
CA ILE A 396 -26.09 -6.53 3.41
C ILE A 396 -25.44 -5.64 2.35
N GLU A 397 -25.00 -4.44 2.75
CA GLU A 397 -24.43 -3.48 1.81
C GLU A 397 -23.39 -2.60 2.51
N VAL A 398 -22.32 -2.30 1.77
CA VAL A 398 -21.35 -1.26 2.12
C VAL A 398 -21.31 -0.31 0.93
N SER A 399 -21.76 0.92 1.12
CA SER A 399 -21.73 1.89 0.03
C SER A 399 -20.30 2.29 -0.30
N GLU A 400 -20.10 2.74 -1.53
CA GLU A 400 -18.83 3.27 -2.01
C GLU A 400 -19.00 4.76 -2.36
N LYS A 401 -17.92 5.52 -2.20
CA LYS A 401 -17.83 6.91 -2.66
C LYS A 401 -17.27 6.97 -4.06
#